data_AF-A0AA88XU33-F1
#
_entry.id   AF-A0AA88XU33-F1
#
_cell.length_a   1.000
_cell.length_b   1.000
_cell.length_c   1.000
_cell.angle_alpha   90.00
_cell.angle_beta   90.00
_cell.angle_gamma   90.00
#
_symmetry.space_group_name_H-M   'P 1'
#
loop_
_entity.id
_entity.type
_entity.pdbx_description
1 polymer ?
#
loop_
_entity_poly.entity_id
_entity_poly.type
_entity_poly.pdbx_seq_one_letter_code
_entity_poly.pdbx_strand_id
1 'polypeptide(L)'
;MIEVFENIICDNFEHKIFSVSLKEIKTEVSIKEFIANVESKLEYFNRGPVAVEAEFVFPLDSKTAVYNFEAEINGRHIVAECQEQAEAIETYKDAIDSGHSAMLLSEEGNAGDVFKLRLGNLDAHSKAVLTFSYVVELDVEVHGSVRFTLPTVLCPRYTPGKYECTMY
;
A
#
# COMPACT_ATOMS: atom_id res chain seq x y z
N MET A 1 -5.94 4.27 -20.41
CA MET A 1 -4.61 4.62 -19.88
C MET A 1 -4.89 5.07 -18.46
N ILE A 2 -4.56 4.22 -17.49
CA ILE A 2 -4.77 4.52 -16.07
C ILE A 2 -3.46 5.11 -15.60
N GLU A 3 -3.46 6.40 -15.29
CA GLU A 3 -2.35 7.08 -14.63
C GLU A 3 -2.64 7.08 -13.13
N VAL A 4 -1.90 6.26 -12.40
CA VAL A 4 -1.79 6.37 -10.94
C VAL A 4 -0.51 7.14 -10.69
N PHE A 5 -0.60 8.22 -9.91
CA PHE A 5 0.54 9.10 -9.64
C PHE A 5 1.75 8.29 -9.18
N GLU A 6 2.80 8.45 -9.98
CA GLU A 6 4.13 7.91 -9.78
C GLU A 6 4.76 8.65 -8.59
N ASN A 7 5.16 7.91 -7.57
CA ASN A 7 6.37 8.11 -6.75
C ASN A 7 6.12 7.58 -5.34
N ILE A 8 6.65 6.40 -5.08
CA ILE A 8 6.88 5.94 -3.71
C ILE A 8 8.17 6.55 -3.23
N ILE A 9 8.06 7.24 -2.10
CA ILE A 9 9.19 7.88 -1.44
C ILE A 9 9.99 6.78 -0.75
N CYS A 10 11.28 6.76 -1.07
CA CYS A 10 12.24 5.92 -0.39
C CYS A 10 13.12 6.78 0.50
N ASP A 11 13.04 6.59 1.82
CA ASP A 11 14.01 7.15 2.75
C ASP A 11 15.13 6.13 2.93
N ASN A 12 16.33 6.48 2.48
CA ASN A 12 17.56 5.90 3.00
C ASN A 12 18.25 6.98 3.84
N PHE A 13 18.88 6.57 4.95
CA PHE A 13 19.92 7.35 5.63
C PHE A 13 20.85 7.95 4.55
N GLU A 14 20.91 9.27 4.47
CA GLU A 14 21.45 10.10 3.37
C GLU A 14 20.53 10.35 2.15
N HIS A 15 19.40 11.05 2.36
CA HIS A 15 18.85 12.08 1.44
C HIS A 15 18.90 11.82 -0.08
N LYS A 16 18.71 10.59 -0.56
CA LYS A 16 18.64 10.28 -2.00
C LYS A 16 17.39 9.45 -2.29
N ILE A 17 16.39 10.13 -2.85
CA ILE A 17 15.11 9.54 -3.23
C ILE A 17 15.31 8.74 -4.51
N PHE A 18 15.19 7.42 -4.41
CA PHE A 18 15.10 6.53 -5.57
C PHE A 18 13.62 6.24 -5.82
N SER A 19 13.17 6.39 -7.07
CA SER A 19 11.76 6.17 -7.42
C SER A 19 11.50 4.68 -7.65
N VAL A 20 10.67 4.09 -6.80
CA VAL A 20 10.05 2.78 -7.04
C VAL A 20 8.80 3.03 -7.87
N SER A 21 8.79 2.50 -9.09
CA SER A 21 7.76 2.78 -10.07
C SER A 21 6.71 1.69 -10.10
N LEU A 22 5.44 2.07 -10.08
CA LEU A 22 4.32 1.16 -10.35
C LEU A 22 4.38 0.68 -11.80
N LYS A 23 3.99 -0.56 -12.04
CA LYS A 23 4.03 -1.23 -13.35
C LYS A 23 2.66 -1.74 -13.74
N GLU A 24 1.97 -2.35 -12.80
CA GLU A 24 0.66 -2.95 -13.03
C GLU A 24 -0.19 -2.83 -11.78
N ILE A 25 -1.50 -2.64 -11.97
CA ILE A 25 -2.51 -2.73 -10.94
C ILE A 25 -3.58 -3.68 -11.45
N LYS A 26 -3.93 -4.68 -10.65
CA LYS A 26 -5.12 -5.50 -10.85
C LYS A 26 -5.98 -5.39 -9.62
N THR A 27 -7.25 -5.10 -9.82
CA THR A 27 -8.21 -5.04 -8.73
C THR A 27 -9.41 -5.88 -9.11
N GLU A 28 -9.74 -6.84 -8.25
CA GLU A 28 -10.92 -7.69 -8.36
C GLU A 28 -11.90 -7.28 -7.27
N VAL A 29 -13.17 -7.12 -7.66
CA VAL A 29 -14.24 -6.68 -6.75
C VAL A 29 -15.39 -7.68 -6.85
N SER A 30 -15.80 -8.22 -5.70
CA SER A 30 -16.97 -9.06 -5.55
C SER A 30 -17.95 -8.42 -4.59
N ILE A 31 -19.13 -8.02 -5.08
CA ILE A 31 -20.19 -7.44 -4.27
C ILE A 31 -21.23 -8.52 -3.96
N LYS A 32 -21.51 -8.72 -2.67
CA LYS A 32 -22.58 -9.59 -2.19
C LYS A 32 -23.44 -8.78 -1.22
N GLU A 33 -24.72 -8.61 -1.58
CA GLU A 33 -25.66 -7.76 -0.83
C GLU A 33 -25.07 -6.36 -0.60
N PHE A 34 -24.80 -6.00 0.66
CA PHE A 34 -24.29 -4.70 1.06
C PHE A 34 -22.78 -4.72 1.39
N ILE A 35 -22.05 -5.75 0.96
CA ILE A 35 -20.62 -5.89 1.25
C ILE A 35 -19.85 -6.02 -0.07
N ALA A 36 -18.86 -5.16 -0.27
CA ALA A 36 -17.87 -5.33 -1.33
C ALA A 36 -16.60 -5.95 -0.76
N ASN A 37 -16.18 -7.09 -1.31
CA ASN A 37 -14.86 -7.66 -1.12
C ASN A 37 -13.96 -7.20 -2.25
N VAL A 38 -12.81 -6.61 -1.92
CA VAL A 38 -11.84 -6.09 -2.88
C VAL A 38 -10.50 -6.77 -2.63
N GLU A 39 -9.90 -7.26 -3.71
CA GLU A 39 -8.51 -7.70 -3.74
C GLU A 39 -7.75 -6.84 -4.74
N SER A 40 -6.65 -6.23 -4.31
CA SER A 40 -5.79 -5.42 -5.16
C SER A 40 -4.37 -5.97 -5.18
N LYS A 41 -3.84 -6.14 -6.38
CA LYS A 41 -2.48 -6.57 -6.66
C LYS A 41 -1.73 -5.46 -7.39
N LEU A 42 -0.64 -4.99 -6.80
CA LEU A 42 0.19 -3.92 -7.33
C LEU A 42 1.59 -4.40 -7.58
N GLU A 43 2.07 -4.20 -8.80
CA GLU A 43 3.42 -4.55 -9.19
C GLU A 43 4.31 -3.32 -9.23
N TYR A 44 5.36 -3.34 -8.42
CA TYR A 44 6.35 -2.30 -8.31
C TYR A 44 7.72 -2.78 -8.77
N PHE A 45 8.51 -1.85 -9.31
CA PHE A 45 9.86 -2.14 -9.75
C PHE A 45 10.82 -1.04 -9.29
N ASN A 46 11.84 -1.43 -8.54
CA ASN A 46 12.95 -0.56 -8.15
C ASN A 46 13.91 -0.41 -9.34
N ARG A 47 13.89 0.75 -10.00
CA ARG A 47 14.83 1.06 -11.10
C ARG A 47 16.18 1.58 -10.60
N GLY A 48 16.28 1.88 -9.30
CA GLY A 48 17.46 2.44 -8.68
C GLY A 48 18.63 1.46 -8.62
N PRO A 49 19.87 1.98 -8.52
CA PRO A 49 21.07 1.17 -8.40
C PRO A 49 21.32 0.65 -6.97
N VAL A 50 20.46 0.95 -6.01
CA VAL A 50 20.60 0.56 -4.61
C VAL A 50 19.29 -0.01 -4.06
N ALA A 51 19.39 -0.78 -2.98
CA ALA A 51 18.24 -1.22 -2.22
C ALA A 51 17.56 -0.02 -1.51
N VAL A 52 16.25 -0.09 -1.37
CA VAL A 52 15.42 1.00 -0.84
C VAL A 52 14.38 0.48 0.13
N GLU A 53 14.02 1.31 1.11
CA GLU A 53 12.76 1.17 1.84
C GLU A 53 11.68 1.97 1.10
N ALA A 54 10.51 1.39 0.89
CA ALA A 54 9.41 1.96 0.11
C ALA A 54 8.17 2.13 0.99
N GLU A 55 7.57 3.33 1.01
CA GLU A 55 6.31 3.60 1.72
C GLU A 55 5.13 3.77 0.74
N PHE A 56 4.06 3.03 0.98
CA PHE A 56 2.83 3.03 0.19
C PHE A 56 1.67 3.51 1.05
N VAL A 57 0.82 4.37 0.49
CA VAL A 57 -0.32 4.95 1.20
C VAL A 57 -1.60 4.56 0.48
N PHE A 58 -2.54 3.96 1.22
CA PHE A 58 -3.83 3.53 0.72
C PHE A 58 -4.96 4.28 1.44
N PRO A 59 -5.82 5.01 0.72
CA PRO A 59 -7.02 5.58 1.28
C PRO A 59 -8.06 4.47 1.38
N LEU A 60 -8.36 4.04 2.60
CA LEU A 60 -9.43 3.07 2.86
C LEU A 60 -10.47 3.76 3.72
N ASP A 61 -11.74 3.68 3.35
CA ASP A 61 -12.81 4.29 4.15
C ASP A 61 -12.80 3.72 5.58
N SER A 62 -13.19 4.52 6.57
CA SER A 62 -13.40 4.09 7.96
C SER A 62 -14.28 2.83 8.13
N LYS A 63 -15.15 2.52 7.16
CA LYS A 63 -15.98 1.30 7.11
C LYS A 63 -15.25 0.09 6.52
N THR A 64 -13.96 0.22 6.24
CA THR A 64 -13.14 -0.83 5.62
C THR A 64 -12.47 -1.68 6.69
N ALA A 65 -12.54 -3.00 6.53
CA ALA A 65 -11.72 -3.94 7.29
C ALA A 65 -10.72 -4.62 6.36
N VAL A 66 -9.43 -4.33 6.56
CA VAL A 66 -8.33 -5.05 5.91
C VAL A 66 -8.16 -6.41 6.60
N TYR A 67 -8.18 -7.48 5.83
CA TYR A 67 -8.08 -8.84 6.39
C TYR A 67 -6.93 -9.66 5.81
N ASN A 68 -6.32 -9.20 4.71
CA ASN A 68 -5.16 -9.86 4.11
C ASN A 68 -4.18 -8.82 3.58
N PHE A 69 -2.90 -9.07 3.85
CA PHE A 69 -1.81 -8.31 3.28
C PHE A 69 -0.61 -9.23 3.05
N GLU A 70 -0.06 -9.22 1.85
CA GLU A 70 1.09 -10.04 1.47
C GLU A 70 1.96 -9.34 0.43
N ALA A 71 3.23 -9.76 0.36
CA ALA A 71 4.14 -9.34 -0.69
C ALA A 71 4.94 -10.51 -1.24
N GLU A 72 5.20 -10.45 -2.54
CA GLU A 72 6.19 -11.28 -3.21
C GLU A 72 7.38 -10.41 -3.60
N ILE A 73 8.56 -10.70 -3.04
CA ILE A 73 9.80 -9.93 -3.26
C ILE A 73 10.91 -10.91 -3.52
N ASN A 74 11.63 -10.78 -4.63
CA ASN A 74 12.73 -11.68 -4.98
C ASN A 74 12.35 -13.18 -4.92
N GLY A 75 11.11 -13.52 -5.25
CA GLY A 75 10.59 -14.89 -5.18
C GLY A 75 10.26 -15.39 -3.76
N ARG A 76 10.35 -14.52 -2.74
CA ARG A 76 9.90 -14.81 -1.37
C ARG A 76 8.50 -14.27 -1.16
N HIS A 77 7.61 -15.12 -0.66
CA HIS A 77 6.26 -14.74 -0.23
C HIS A 77 6.30 -14.37 1.26
N ILE A 78 5.89 -13.15 1.58
CA ILE A 78 5.76 -12.63 2.95
C ILE A 78 4.28 -12.37 3.18
N VAL A 79 3.72 -12.95 4.24
CA VAL A 79 2.33 -12.72 4.65
C VAL A 79 2.34 -11.94 5.95
N ALA A 80 1.56 -10.88 6.03
CA ALA A 80 1.44 -10.08 7.23
C ALA A 80 0.74 -10.87 8.35
N GLU A 81 1.29 -10.78 9.55
CA GLU A 81 0.68 -11.31 10.76
C GLU A 81 0.16 -10.14 11.60
N CYS A 82 -1.05 -10.27 12.14
CA CYS A 82 -1.61 -9.26 13.03
C CYS A 82 -0.96 -9.37 14.41
N GLN A 83 -0.32 -8.29 14.85
CA GLN A 83 0.41 -8.20 16.11
C GLN A 83 0.05 -6.91 16.85
N GLU A 84 0.40 -6.82 18.13
CA GLU A 84 0.32 -5.55 18.84
C GLU A 84 1.23 -4.51 18.18
N GLN A 85 0.81 -3.24 18.16
CA GLN A 85 1.49 -2.19 17.41
C GLN A 85 2.98 -2.06 17.77
N ALA A 86 3.33 -2.13 19.06
CA ALA A 86 4.71 -2.01 19.52
C ALA A 86 5.57 -3.20 19.05
N GLU A 87 5.03 -4.42 19.15
CA GLU A 87 5.68 -5.66 18.74
C GLU A 87 5.91 -5.71 17.23
N ALA A 88 4.91 -5.29 16.44
CA ALA A 88 5.02 -5.21 14.98
C ALA A 88 6.14 -4.24 14.54
N ILE A 89 6.26 -3.09 15.21
CA ILE A 89 7.30 -2.09 14.93
C ILE A 89 8.69 -2.63 15.30
N GLU A 90 8.83 -3.30 16.44
CA GLU A 90 10.09 -3.88 16.89
C GLU A 90 10.54 -5.01 15.95
N THR A 91 9.63 -5.95 15.65
CA THR A 91 9.87 -7.05 14.71
C THR A 91 10.28 -6.55 13.32
N TYR A 92 9.63 -5.50 12.82
CA TYR A 92 9.98 -4.88 11.56
C TYR A 92 11.40 -4.30 11.59
N LYS A 93 11.73 -3.50 12.62
CA LYS A 93 13.04 -2.86 12.75
C LYS A 93 14.16 -3.89 12.84
N ASP A 94 14.00 -4.91 13.68
CA ASP A 94 14.99 -5.98 13.84
C ASP A 94 15.24 -6.71 12.51
N ALA A 95 14.19 -6.94 11.72
CA ALA A 95 14.31 -7.55 10.41
C ALA A 95 15.07 -6.65 9.42
N ILE A 96 14.76 -5.35 9.37
CA ILE A 96 15.46 -4.39 8.49
C ILE A 96 16.93 -4.24 8.90
N ASP A 97 17.22 -4.10 10.19
CA ASP A 97 18.58 -3.95 10.72
C ASP A 97 19.42 -5.22 10.47
N SER A 98 18.77 -6.39 10.41
CA SER A 98 19.38 -7.66 10.03
C SER A 98 19.55 -7.84 8.51
N GLY A 99 19.14 -6.86 7.70
CA GLY A 99 19.20 -6.92 6.24
C GLY A 99 18.16 -7.85 5.61
N HIS A 100 17.06 -8.15 6.32
CA HIS A 100 15.94 -8.91 5.78
C HIS A 100 14.89 -7.98 5.19
N SER A 101 14.27 -8.38 4.08
CA SER A 101 13.08 -7.71 3.58
C SER A 101 11.91 -8.00 4.52
N ALA A 102 11.25 -6.94 4.98
CA ALA A 102 10.11 -7.01 5.88
C ALA A 102 9.04 -6.01 5.46
N MET A 103 7.84 -6.21 5.99
CA MET A 103 6.71 -5.31 5.76
C MET A 103 6.04 -4.91 7.06
N LEU A 104 5.53 -3.68 7.10
CA LEU A 104 4.76 -3.16 8.21
C LEU A 104 3.54 -2.42 7.68
N LEU A 105 2.36 -2.89 8.02
CA LEU A 105 1.10 -2.21 7.75
C LEU A 105 0.64 -1.50 9.04
N SER A 106 0.35 -0.21 8.94
CA SER A 106 -0.15 0.59 10.06
C SER A 106 -1.23 1.55 9.61
N GLU A 107 -2.24 1.75 10.46
CA GLU A 107 -3.23 2.82 10.30
C GLU A 107 -2.63 4.15 10.79
N GLU A 108 -2.84 5.23 10.04
CA GLU A 108 -2.42 6.56 10.45
C GLU A 108 -3.32 7.08 11.57
N GLY A 109 -2.79 7.20 12.79
CA GLY A 109 -3.59 7.59 13.97
C GLY A 109 -4.31 8.95 13.91
N ASN A 110 -3.92 9.83 12.98
CA ASN A 110 -4.56 11.14 12.77
C ASN A 110 -5.58 11.14 11.60
N ALA A 111 -5.62 10.07 10.82
CA ALA A 111 -6.47 9.93 9.65
C ALA A 111 -6.91 8.46 9.55
N GLY A 112 -8.02 8.11 10.22
CA GLY A 112 -8.59 6.76 10.21
C GLY A 112 -9.09 6.27 8.84
N ASP A 113 -8.84 7.06 7.79
CA ASP A 113 -9.04 6.69 6.39
C ASP A 113 -7.73 6.40 5.64
N VAL A 114 -6.59 6.31 6.33
CA VAL A 114 -5.26 6.19 5.72
C VAL A 114 -4.49 5.01 6.30
N PHE A 115 -4.14 4.07 5.43
CA PHE A 115 -3.26 2.96 5.74
C PHE A 115 -1.90 3.19 5.10
N LYS A 116 -0.84 2.98 5.88
CA LYS A 116 0.54 3.06 5.43
C LYS A 116 1.17 1.69 5.47
N LEU A 117 1.75 1.29 4.35
CA LEU A 117 2.58 0.11 4.25
C LEU A 117 4.02 0.55 4.06
N ARG A 118 4.93 0.01 4.87
CA ARG A 118 6.36 0.11 4.64
C ARG A 118 6.90 -1.22 4.17
N LEU A 119 7.72 -1.18 3.13
CA LEU A 119 8.42 -2.31 2.59
C LEU A 119 9.91 -2.02 2.62
N GLY A 120 10.62 -2.65 3.56
CA GLY A 120 12.05 -2.45 3.70
C GLY A 120 12.86 -3.41 2.83
N ASN A 121 14.07 -2.96 2.48
CA ASN A 121 15.07 -3.72 1.74
C ASN A 121 14.57 -4.32 0.42
N LEU A 122 13.98 -3.47 -0.44
CA LEU A 122 13.67 -3.79 -1.83
C LEU A 122 14.93 -3.60 -2.68
N ASP A 123 15.52 -4.69 -3.15
CA ASP A 123 16.80 -4.69 -3.87
C ASP A 123 16.81 -3.83 -5.14
N ALA A 124 18.00 -3.39 -5.55
CA ALA A 124 18.21 -2.73 -6.83
C ALA A 124 17.73 -3.63 -7.99
N HIS A 125 17.04 -3.03 -8.96
CA HIS A 125 16.55 -3.74 -10.16
C HIS A 125 15.61 -4.93 -9.84
N SER A 126 14.94 -4.89 -8.69
CA SER A 126 14.02 -5.94 -8.25
C SER A 126 12.55 -5.54 -8.37
N LYS A 127 11.71 -6.57 -8.36
CA LYS A 127 10.25 -6.47 -8.42
C LYS A 127 9.66 -6.80 -7.05
N ALA A 128 8.67 -6.01 -6.65
CA ALA A 128 7.78 -6.31 -5.53
C ALA A 128 6.35 -6.40 -6.04
N VAL A 129 5.63 -7.42 -5.60
CA VAL A 129 4.20 -7.58 -5.87
C VAL A 129 3.49 -7.51 -4.53
N LEU A 130 2.66 -6.50 -4.34
CA LEU A 130 1.86 -6.33 -3.13
C LEU A 130 0.45 -6.82 -3.41
N THR A 131 -0.09 -7.70 -2.57
CA THR A 131 -1.51 -8.06 -2.59
C THR A 131 -2.14 -7.63 -1.28
N PHE A 132 -3.26 -6.92 -1.33
CA PHE A 132 -4.05 -6.62 -0.15
C PHE A 132 -5.53 -6.80 -0.42
N SER A 133 -6.22 -7.32 0.59
CA SER A 133 -7.64 -7.64 0.49
C SER A 133 -8.40 -7.03 1.67
N TYR A 134 -9.54 -6.43 1.35
CA TYR A 134 -10.38 -5.72 2.30
C TYR A 134 -11.85 -5.88 1.98
N VAL A 135 -12.68 -5.75 3.02
CA VAL A 135 -14.13 -5.66 2.88
C VAL A 135 -14.59 -4.27 3.26
N VAL A 136 -15.62 -3.77 2.57
CA VAL A 136 -16.27 -2.50 2.88
C VAL A 136 -17.79 -2.67 2.89
N GLU A 137 -18.43 -2.13 3.91
CA GLU A 137 -19.89 -2.01 3.98
C GLU A 137 -20.36 -0.90 3.04
N LEU A 138 -21.31 -1.22 2.16
CA LEU A 138 -21.85 -0.31 1.16
C LEU A 138 -23.08 0.40 1.70
N ASP A 139 -23.08 1.74 1.58
CA ASP A 139 -24.26 2.53 1.92
C ASP A 139 -25.40 2.27 0.93
N VAL A 140 -26.61 2.18 1.48
CA VAL A 140 -27.85 2.06 0.72
C VAL A 140 -28.35 3.46 0.39
N GLU A 141 -28.49 3.73 -0.89
CA GLU A 141 -29.05 4.98 -1.40
C GLU A 141 -30.58 4.96 -1.45
N VAL A 142 -31.14 6.12 -1.81
CA VAL A 142 -32.56 6.26 -2.09
C VAL A 142 -32.98 5.21 -3.12
N HIS A 143 -34.12 4.55 -2.88
CA HIS A 143 -34.65 3.47 -3.70
C HIS A 143 -33.90 2.12 -3.62
N GLY A 144 -32.98 1.95 -2.66
CA GLY A 144 -32.40 0.64 -2.34
C GLY A 144 -31.21 0.24 -3.21
N SER A 145 -30.65 1.15 -4.01
CA SER A 145 -29.39 0.91 -4.72
C SER A 145 -28.18 1.01 -3.79
N VAL A 146 -27.09 0.34 -4.12
CA VAL A 146 -25.80 0.45 -3.43
C VAL A 146 -24.77 1.13 -4.31
N ARG A 147 -23.83 1.88 -3.70
CA ARG A 147 -22.70 2.48 -4.41
C ARG A 147 -21.39 1.98 -3.85
N PHE A 148 -20.57 1.47 -4.75
CA PHE A 148 -19.17 1.17 -4.50
C PHE A 148 -18.29 2.16 -5.29
N THR A 149 -17.26 2.69 -4.63
CA THR A 149 -16.29 3.60 -5.25
C THR A 149 -14.89 3.02 -5.10
N LEU A 150 -14.22 2.74 -6.21
CA LEU A 150 -12.80 2.41 -6.23
C LEU A 150 -12.01 3.66 -6.62
N PRO A 151 -11.20 4.23 -5.72
CA PRO A 151 -10.37 5.38 -6.07
C PRO A 151 -9.27 4.96 -7.06
N THR A 152 -9.23 5.60 -8.22
CA THR A 152 -8.20 5.36 -9.25
C THR A 152 -7.06 6.37 -9.21
N VAL A 153 -7.17 7.40 -8.36
CA VAL A 153 -6.20 8.47 -8.19
C VAL A 153 -6.02 8.72 -6.70
N LEU A 154 -4.77 8.66 -6.23
CA LEU A 154 -4.43 9.13 -4.90
C LEU A 154 -4.36 10.65 -4.93
N CYS A 155 -5.36 11.33 -4.36
CA CYS A 155 -5.36 12.79 -4.23
C CYS A 155 -4.14 13.27 -3.43
N PRO A 156 -3.68 14.53 -3.61
CA PRO A 156 -2.51 15.09 -2.92
C PRO A 156 -2.52 14.95 -1.38
N ARG A 157 -3.71 14.83 -0.78
CA ARG A 157 -3.90 14.53 0.65
C ARG A 157 -3.21 13.23 1.09
N TYR A 158 -3.06 12.26 0.20
CA TYR A 158 -2.50 10.94 0.46
C TYR A 158 -1.05 10.79 -0.02
N THR A 159 -0.47 11.86 -0.59
CA THR A 159 0.96 11.92 -0.92
C THR A 159 1.74 12.29 0.34
N PRO A 160 2.76 11.51 0.76
CA PRO A 160 3.60 11.92 1.88
C PRO A 160 4.28 13.26 1.54
N GLY A 161 4.15 14.23 2.45
CA GLY A 161 4.08 15.67 2.15
C GLY A 161 5.33 16.36 1.57
N LYS A 162 5.70 16.07 0.32
CA LYS A 162 6.71 16.84 -0.42
C LYS A 162 6.45 17.09 -1.92
N TYR A 163 5.29 16.75 -2.48
CA TYR A 163 5.05 16.98 -3.90
C TYR A 163 3.65 17.54 -4.19
N GLU A 164 3.63 18.72 -4.82
CA GLU A 164 2.45 19.26 -5.49
C GLU A 164 2.17 18.43 -6.73
N CYS A 165 0.95 17.90 -6.80
CA CYS A 165 0.42 17.22 -7.97
C CYS A 165 0.24 18.25 -9.09
N THR A 166 1.15 18.28 -10.06
CA THR A 166 0.94 19.04 -11.29
C THR A 166 0.05 18.21 -12.20
N MET A 167 -1.23 18.60 -12.25
CA MET A 167 -2.20 18.08 -13.19
C MET A 167 -1.85 18.59 -14.59
N TYR A 168 -1.64 17.70 -15.57
CA TYR A 168 -1.63 18.04 -16.99
C TYR A 168 -2.93 17.59 -17.65
#